data_AF-A0A257R9D2-F1
#
_entry.id   AF-A0A257R9D2-F1
#
_cell.length_a   1.000
_cell.length_b   1.000
_cell.length_c   1.000
_cell.angle_alpha   90.00
_cell.angle_beta   90.00
_cell.angle_gamma   90.00
#
_symmetry.space_group_name_H-M   'P 1'
#
loop_
_entity.id
_entity.type
_entity.pdbx_description
1 polymer ?
#
loop_
_entity_poly.entity_id
_entity_poly.type
_entity_poly.pdbx_seq_one_letter_code
_entity_poly.pdbx_strand_id
1 'polypeptide(L)'
;MKFRKMLMASSVVAGLFLLPIAASAQPVTGPYVSAGIGYNVMNGRETKGYAISGVETNLHERTLFKNGFTGEASVGYGFGNGFRVELEGDYFDN
;
A
#
# COMPACT_ATOMS: atom_id res chain seq x y z
N MET A 1 37.66 5.12 34.01
CA MET A 1 37.68 5.77 32.66
C MET A 1 37.55 4.81 31.47
N LYS A 2 37.83 3.51 31.60
CA LYS A 2 37.83 2.56 30.46
C LYS A 2 36.43 2.26 29.91
N PHE A 3 35.42 2.19 30.78
CA PHE A 3 34.03 1.91 30.40
C PHE A 3 33.40 2.99 29.50
N ARG A 4 33.61 4.27 29.80
CA ARG A 4 33.15 5.38 28.94
C ARG A 4 33.77 5.34 27.55
N LYS A 5 35.05 4.97 27.44
CA LYS A 5 35.72 4.81 26.14
C LYS A 5 35.19 3.61 25.35
N MET A 6 34.90 2.50 26.04
CA MET A 6 34.26 1.32 25.45
C MET A 6 32.85 1.62 24.94
N LEU A 7 32.04 2.33 25.71
CA LEU A 7 30.69 2.71 25.31
C LEU A 7 30.70 3.62 24.09
N MET A 8 31.61 4.61 24.07
CA MET A 8 31.79 5.53 22.93
C MET A 8 32.26 4.80 21.67
N ALA A 9 33.21 3.86 21.81
CA ALA A 9 33.65 3.02 20.69
C ALA A 9 32.52 2.12 20.18
N SER A 10 31.72 1.55 21.07
CA SER A 10 30.56 0.72 20.71
C SER A 10 29.50 1.53 19.97
N SER A 11 29.24 2.78 20.37
CA SER A 11 28.27 3.65 19.68
C SER A 11 28.75 4.10 18.30
N VAL A 12 30.06 4.31 18.10
CA VAL A 12 30.61 4.63 16.77
C VAL A 12 30.54 3.42 15.84
N VAL A 13 30.88 2.23 16.34
CA VAL A 13 30.81 0.99 15.56
C VAL A 13 29.36 0.65 15.23
N ALA A 14 28.44 0.70 16.21
CA ALA A 14 27.01 0.50 15.95
C ALA A 14 26.44 1.56 15.01
N GLY A 15 26.88 2.83 15.15
CA GLY A 15 26.50 3.92 14.26
C GLY A 15 26.95 3.71 12.82
N LEU A 16 28.15 3.16 12.59
CA LEU A 16 28.65 2.80 11.26
C LEU A 16 27.88 1.63 10.62
N PHE A 17 27.46 0.65 11.43
CA PHE A 17 26.63 -0.48 10.98
C PHE A 17 25.15 -0.11 10.78
N LEU A 18 24.68 0.98 11.40
CA LEU A 18 23.33 1.53 11.29
C LEU A 18 23.26 2.78 10.41
N LEU A 19 24.36 3.17 9.76
CA LEU A 19 24.30 4.18 8.72
C LEU A 19 23.24 3.68 7.72
N PRO A 20 22.18 4.45 7.48
CA PRO A 20 21.36 4.21 6.31
C PRO A 20 22.35 4.31 5.17
N ILE A 21 22.71 3.17 4.56
CA ILE A 21 23.29 3.17 3.23
C ILE A 21 22.27 3.97 2.46
N ALA A 22 22.58 5.24 2.18
CA ALA A 22 21.58 6.21 1.77
C ALA A 22 20.76 5.54 0.69
N ALA A 23 19.49 5.29 0.98
CA ALA A 23 18.56 4.75 0.00
C ALA A 23 18.38 5.91 -0.98
N SER A 24 19.36 6.10 -1.86
CA SER A 24 19.22 6.91 -3.03
C SER A 24 18.09 6.25 -3.76
N ALA A 25 16.95 6.93 -3.85
CA ALA A 25 15.91 6.55 -4.77
C ALA A 25 16.57 6.59 -6.15
N GLN A 26 17.11 5.45 -6.59
CA GLN A 26 17.76 5.36 -7.89
C GLN A 26 16.68 5.72 -8.91
N PRO A 27 16.88 6.77 -9.70
CA PRO A 27 15.94 7.08 -10.76
C PRO A 27 15.87 5.85 -11.65
N VAL A 28 14.68 5.23 -11.73
CA VAL A 28 14.44 4.13 -12.66
C VAL A 28 14.80 4.66 -14.04
N THR A 29 15.82 4.04 -14.65
CA THR A 29 16.37 4.42 -15.95
C THR A 29 16.34 3.19 -16.84
N GLY A 30 15.56 3.24 -17.91
CA GLY A 30 15.34 2.10 -18.80
C GLY A 30 13.99 1.40 -18.59
N PRO A 31 13.79 0.26 -19.29
CA PRO A 31 12.55 -0.50 -19.22
C PRO A 31 12.41 -1.19 -17.86
N TYR A 32 11.20 -1.21 -17.32
CA TYR A 32 10.85 -1.93 -16.11
C TYR A 32 9.47 -2.57 -16.21
N VAL A 33 9.21 -3.48 -15.28
CA VAL A 33 7.90 -4.09 -15.08
C VAL A 33 7.48 -3.89 -13.63
N SER A 34 6.19 -3.70 -13.40
CA SER A 34 5.61 -3.64 -12.08
C SER A 34 4.41 -4.57 -11.99
N ALA A 35 4.11 -5.03 -10.79
CA ALA A 35 2.92 -5.84 -10.53
C ALA A 35 2.40 -5.55 -9.12
N GLY A 36 1.09 -5.40 -9.01
CA GLY A 36 0.36 -5.17 -7.78
C GLY A 36 -0.74 -6.21 -7.61
N ILE A 37 -1.03 -6.56 -6.36
CA ILE A 37 -2.25 -7.30 -6.02
C ILE A 37 -2.95 -6.59 -4.87
N GLY A 38 -4.27 -6.60 -4.89
CA GLY A 38 -5.10 -5.99 -3.87
C GLY A 38 -6.27 -6.90 -3.51
N TYR A 39 -6.76 -6.73 -2.29
CA TYR A 39 -7.91 -7.47 -1.78
C TYR A 39 -8.87 -6.48 -1.12
N ASN A 40 -10.11 -6.47 -1.58
CA ASN A 40 -11.17 -5.64 -1.03
C ASN A 40 -11.96 -6.43 0.01
N VAL A 41 -11.88 -5.99 1.27
CA VAL A 41 -12.69 -6.52 2.37
C VAL A 41 -13.83 -5.56 2.64
N MET A 42 -15.03 -5.91 2.18
CA MET A 42 -16.22 -5.10 2.41
C MET A 42 -17.05 -5.70 3.52
N ASN A 43 -17.15 -4.98 4.64
CA ASN A 43 -18.00 -5.41 5.75
C ASN A 43 -19.48 -5.23 5.39
N GLY A 44 -20.30 -6.24 5.69
CA GLY A 44 -21.75 -6.16 5.57
C GLY A 44 -22.29 -4.98 6.36
N ARG A 45 -23.14 -4.16 5.73
CA ARG A 45 -23.80 -3.03 6.39
C ARG A 45 -25.25 -3.38 6.65
N GLU A 46 -25.70 -3.13 7.88
CA GLU A 46 -27.13 -3.15 8.20
C GLU A 46 -27.75 -1.86 7.69
N THR A 47 -28.69 -1.97 6.75
CA THR A 47 -29.48 -0.83 6.29
C THR A 47 -30.68 -0.72 7.21
N LYS A 48 -30.76 0.36 8.01
CA LYS A 48 -31.96 0.65 8.81
C LYS A 48 -33.03 1.25 7.88
N GLY A 49 -34.21 0.63 7.86
CA GLY A 49 -35.36 1.12 7.11
C GLY A 49 -35.73 2.57 7.45
N TYR A 50 -36.16 3.32 6.45
CA TYR A 50 -36.56 4.72 6.57
C TYR A 50 -38.10 4.81 6.54
N ALA A 51 -38.69 5.57 7.46
CA ALA A 51 -40.13 5.81 7.47
C ALA A 51 -40.51 6.85 6.41
N ILE A 52 -41.42 6.47 5.50
CA ILE A 52 -42.06 7.40 4.57
C ILE A 52 -43.49 7.64 5.06
N SER A 53 -43.84 8.88 5.36
CA SER A 53 -45.19 9.31 5.79
C SER A 53 -45.76 8.58 7.02
N GLY A 54 -44.93 8.26 8.01
CA GLY A 54 -45.38 7.69 9.29
C GLY A 54 -45.66 6.18 9.27
N VAL A 55 -45.40 5.51 8.15
CA VAL A 55 -45.40 4.05 8.06
C VAL A 55 -43.95 3.55 8.27
N GLU A 56 -43.70 2.89 9.39
CA GLU A 56 -42.42 2.23 9.66
C GLU A 56 -42.29 0.96 8.81
N THR A 57 -41.48 1.02 7.77
CA THR A 57 -41.04 -0.17 7.04
C THR A 57 -39.86 -0.79 7.79
N ASN A 58 -40.13 -1.83 8.59
CA ASN A 58 -39.11 -2.66 9.23
C ASN A 58 -38.44 -3.57 8.18
N LEU A 59 -37.65 -2.97 7.29
CA LEU A 59 -36.79 -3.71 6.36
C LEU A 59 -35.45 -3.96 7.05
N HIS A 60 -35.28 -5.17 7.57
CA HIS A 60 -34.01 -5.65 8.10
C HIS A 60 -33.26 -6.38 6.97
N GLU A 61 -32.74 -5.61 6.01
CA GLU A 61 -31.96 -6.17 4.91
C GLU A 61 -30.47 -6.16 5.24
N ARG A 62 -29.88 -7.36 5.29
CA ARG A 62 -28.44 -7.56 5.44
C ARG A 62 -27.81 -7.57 4.05
N THR A 63 -27.25 -6.45 3.62
CA THR A 63 -26.51 -6.38 2.37
C THR A 63 -25.16 -7.08 2.57
N LEU A 64 -25.05 -8.29 2.04
CA LEU A 64 -23.81 -9.05 1.98
C LEU A 64 -22.98 -8.56 0.80
N PHE A 65 -21.92 -7.83 1.09
CA PHE A 65 -20.92 -7.48 0.09
C PHE A 65 -19.96 -8.66 -0.07
N LYS A 66 -19.68 -9.03 -1.32
CA LYS A 66 -18.63 -10.00 -1.62
C LYS A 66 -17.28 -9.31 -1.54
N ASN A 67 -16.28 -10.07 -1.10
CA ASN A 67 -14.90 -9.62 -1.09
C ASN A 67 -14.36 -9.71 -2.52
N GLY A 68 -13.70 -8.65 -2.98
CA GLY A 68 -13.14 -8.58 -4.33
C GLY A 68 -11.63 -8.78 -4.34
N PHE A 69 -11.09 -9.31 -5.43
CA PHE A 69 -9.65 -9.38 -5.67
C PHE A 69 -9.27 -8.47 -6.84
N THR A 70 -8.12 -7.84 -6.77
CA THR A 70 -7.57 -7.05 -7.87
C THR A 70 -6.13 -7.43 -8.13
N GLY A 71 -5.76 -7.47 -9.40
CA GLY A 71 -4.39 -7.61 -9.86
C GLY A 71 -4.08 -6.53 -10.87
N GLU A 72 -2.88 -5.98 -10.79
CA GLU A 72 -2.37 -4.96 -11.69
C GLU A 72 -1.00 -5.43 -12.18
N ALA A 73 -0.73 -5.23 -13.47
CA ALA A 73 0.61 -5.38 -14.03
C ALA A 73 0.89 -4.21 -14.97
N SER A 74 2.08 -3.64 -14.89
CA SER A 74 2.50 -2.56 -15.77
C SER A 74 3.85 -2.84 -16.41
N VAL A 75 4.04 -2.33 -17.62
CA VAL A 75 5.33 -2.23 -18.28
C VAL A 75 5.63 -0.76 -18.49
N GLY A 76 6.82 -0.32 -18.13
CA GLY A 76 7.17 1.10 -18.14
C GLY A 76 8.58 1.38 -18.62
N TYR A 77 8.85 2.65 -18.87
CA TYR A 77 10.17 3.15 -19.17
C TYR A 77 10.47 4.38 -18.32
N GLY A 78 11.57 4.33 -17.58
CA GLY A 78 12.05 5.43 -16.76
C GLY A 78 13.14 6.24 -17.48
N PHE A 79 13.04 7.56 -17.44
CA PHE A 79 13.95 8.46 -18.14
C PHE A 79 15.19 8.85 -17.32
N GLY A 80 15.32 8.38 -16.08
CA GLY A 80 16.46 8.68 -15.20
C GLY A 80 16.52 10.10 -14.62
N ASN A 81 15.64 10.99 -15.09
CA ASN A 81 15.47 12.37 -14.60
C ASN A 81 14.29 12.51 -13.60
N GLY A 82 13.74 11.39 -13.14
CA GLY A 82 12.56 11.33 -12.26
C GLY A 82 11.23 11.15 -12.99
N PHE A 83 11.17 11.37 -14.30
CA PHE A 83 9.98 11.07 -15.10
C PHE A 83 9.92 9.60 -15.52
N ARG A 84 8.69 9.09 -15.67
CA ARG A 84 8.39 7.73 -16.09
C ARG A 84 7.14 7.72 -16.96
N VAL A 85 7.07 6.75 -17.87
CA VAL A 85 5.87 6.41 -18.62
C VAL A 85 5.55 4.95 -18.38
N GLU A 86 4.28 4.64 -18.14
CA GLU A 86 3.80 3.29 -17.83
C GLU A 86 2.61 2.95 -18.72
N LEU A 87 2.52 1.69 -19.13
CA LEU A 87 1.33 1.08 -19.71
C LEU A 87 0.84 0.03 -18.71
N GLU A 88 -0.31 0.30 -18.12
CA GLU A 88 -0.92 -0.48 -17.05
C GLU A 88 -2.03 -1.39 -17.59
N GLY A 89 -2.16 -2.58 -17.00
CA GLY A 89 -3.23 -3.53 -17.25
C GLY A 89 -3.83 -4.01 -15.94
N ASP A 90 -5.09 -3.63 -15.69
CA ASP A 90 -5.79 -3.92 -14.46
C ASP A 90 -6.82 -5.06 -14.64
N TYR A 91 -6.92 -5.89 -13.62
CA TYR A 91 -7.95 -6.92 -13.47
C TYR A 91 -8.66 -6.76 -12.13
N PHE A 92 -9.99 -6.70 -12.17
CA PHE A 92 -10.85 -6.58 -10.99
C PHE A 92 -11.91 -7.68 -10.98
N ASP A 93 -12.03 -8.38 -9.86
CA ASP A 93 -13.05 -9.39 -9.59
C ASP A 93 -13.84 -9.00 -8.32
N ASN A 94 -15.18 -9.03 -8.38
CA ASN A 94 -16.11 -8.65 -7.30
C ASN A 94 -17.22 -9.70 -7.09
#